data_AF-K7VLP6-F1
#
_entry.id   AF-K7VLP6-F1
#
_cell.length_a   1.000
_cell.length_b   1.000
_cell.length_c   1.000
_cell.angle_alpha   90.00
_cell.angle_beta   90.00
_cell.angle_gamma   90.00
#
_symmetry.space_group_name_H-M   'P 1'
#
loop_
_entity.id
_entity.type
_entity.pdbx_description
1 polymer ?
#
loop_
_entity_poly.entity_id
_entity_poly.type
_entity_poly.pdbx_seq_one_letter_code
_entity_poly.pdbx_strand_id
1 'polypeptide(L)' 'MTEKASKLCDPDAENVFKALRKAGVKTAVVSNFDTRLRPLLQALKCDHWFDAVAVSAEVAAEKPNPIIFLKACEFIGV' A
#
# COMPACT_ATOMS: atom_id res chain seq x y z
N MET A 1 16.87 -6.58 16.26
CA MET A 1 15.70 -7.46 16.03
C MET A 1 14.96 -7.14 14.72
N THR A 2 15.62 -6.59 13.69
CA THR A 2 14.98 -6.09 12.45
C THR A 2 15.19 -6.98 11.20
N GLU A 3 15.96 -8.07 11.31
CA GLU A 3 16.26 -8.96 10.17
C GLU A 3 15.13 -9.93 9.79
N LYS A 4 14.19 -10.24 10.69
CA LYS A 4 13.13 -11.23 10.40
C LYS A 4 11.99 -10.70 9.55
N ALA A 5 11.82 -9.38 9.42
CA ALA A 5 10.68 -8.80 8.72
C ALA A 5 10.80 -8.88 7.19
N SER A 6 12.02 -8.80 6.63
CA SER A 6 12.22 -8.91 5.17
C SER A 6 11.85 -10.29 4.61
N LYS A 7 11.78 -11.32 5.47
CA LYS A 7 11.38 -12.68 5.09
C LYS A 7 9.88 -12.86 4.86
N LEU A 8 9.06 -11.85 5.16
CA LEU A 8 7.60 -11.94 5.03
C LEU A 8 7.07 -11.40 3.68
N CYS A 9 7.82 -10.50 3.05
CA CYS A 9 7.49 -10.02 1.71
C CYS A 9 8.03 -10.98 0.65
N ASP A 10 7.29 -11.09 -0.46
CA ASP A 10 7.80 -11.78 -1.64
C ASP A 10 9.15 -11.14 -2.05
N PRO A 11 10.22 -11.94 -2.23
CA PRO A 11 11.56 -11.42 -2.50
C PRO A 11 11.65 -10.59 -3.78
N ASP A 12 10.75 -10.80 -4.74
CA ASP A 12 10.74 -10.08 -6.01
C ASP A 12 9.85 -8.83 -6.00
N ALA A 13 9.04 -8.62 -4.96
CA ALA A 13 8.09 -7.51 -4.89
C ALA A 13 8.78 -6.15 -5.04
N GLU A 14 9.92 -5.94 -4.37
CA GLU A 14 10.65 -4.67 -4.43
C GLU A 14 11.09 -4.33 -5.88
N ASN A 15 11.53 -5.34 -6.62
CA ASN A 15 11.98 -5.18 -8.00
C ASN A 15 10.82 -4.76 -8.91
N VAL A 16 9.64 -5.33 -8.71
CA VAL A 16 8.42 -4.98 -9.46
C VAL A 16 8.02 -3.52 -9.18
N PHE A 17 7.93 -3.11 -7.91
CA PHE A 17 7.54 -1.73 -7.58
C PHE A 17 8.57 -0.70 -8.05
N LYS A 18 9.88 -1.02 -8.01
CA LYS A 18 10.92 -0.18 -8.60
C LYS A 18 10.75 -0.03 -10.11
N ALA A 19 10.44 -1.11 -10.83
CA ALA A 19 10.22 -1.07 -12.27
C ALA A 19 8.98 -0.22 -12.64
N LEU A 20 7.87 -0.37 -11.90
CA LEU A 20 6.67 0.43 -12.09
C LEU A 20 6.94 1.92 -11.87
N ARG A 21 7.65 2.27 -10.78
CA ARG A 21 8.06 3.66 -10.50
C ARG A 21 8.93 4.23 -11.63
N LYS A 22 9.91 3.45 -12.12
CA LYS A 22 10.76 3.87 -13.26
C LYS A 22 9.95 4.09 -14.55
N ALA A 23 8.87 3.34 -14.74
CA ALA A 23 7.96 3.50 -15.87
C ALA A 23 6.94 4.66 -15.68
N GLY A 24 6.99 5.39 -14.56
CA GLY A 24 6.04 6.48 -14.27
C GLY A 24 4.66 6.00 -13.84
N VAL A 25 4.50 4.72 -13.48
CA VAL A 25 3.23 4.16 -13.03
C VAL A 25 3.05 4.44 -11.53
N LYS A 26 1.97 5.15 -11.18
CA LYS A 26 1.56 5.35 -9.78
C LYS A 26 0.92 4.08 -9.22
N THR A 27 1.20 3.76 -7.96
CA THR A 27 0.69 2.57 -7.28
C THR A 27 0.06 2.94 -5.95
N ALA A 28 -1.04 2.26 -5.59
CA ALA A 28 -1.72 2.45 -4.31
C ALA A 28 -2.17 1.11 -3.71
N VAL A 29 -2.16 1.03 -2.38
CA VAL A 29 -2.78 -0.07 -1.63
C VAL A 29 -4.23 0.29 -1.30
N VAL A 30 -5.16 -0.62 -1.56
CA VAL A 30 -6.58 -0.48 -1.18
C VAL A 30 -6.98 -1.71 -0.36
N SER A 31 -7.21 -1.55 0.93
CA SER A 31 -7.34 -2.70 1.85
C SER A 31 -8.51 -2.57 2.83
N ASN A 32 -9.28 -3.66 2.95
CA ASN A 32 -10.24 -3.84 4.05
C ASN A 32 -9.42 -4.27 5.27
N PHE A 33 -8.91 -3.31 6.03
CA PHE A 33 -8.00 -3.52 7.15
C PHE A 33 -8.23 -2.44 8.21
N ASP A 34 -7.63 -2.62 9.39
CA ASP A 34 -7.66 -1.63 10.46
C ASP A 34 -6.42 -0.73 10.47
N THR A 35 -6.32 0.10 11.51
CA THR A 35 -5.26 1.10 11.72
C THR A 35 -3.85 0.50 11.81
N ARG A 36 -3.70 -0.83 11.89
CA ARG A 36 -2.40 -1.51 11.96
C ARG A 36 -1.72 -1.66 10.59
N LEU A 37 -2.42 -1.43 9.47
CA LEU A 37 -1.80 -1.62 8.15
C LEU A 37 -0.59 -0.70 7.91
N ARG A 38 -0.70 0.59 8.26
CA ARG A 38 0.42 1.54 8.05
C ARG A 38 1.65 1.17 8.90
N PRO A 39 1.52 0.93 10.23
CA PRO A 39 2.63 0.42 11.02
C PRO A 39 3.21 -0.91 10.50
N LEU A 40 2.36 -1.80 9.97
CA LEU A 40 2.80 -3.07 9.39
C LEU A 40 3.68 -2.85 8.15
N LEU A 41 3.26 -2.00 7.21
CA LEU A 41 4.04 -1.68 6.00
C LEU A 41 5.39 -1.04 6.36
N GLN A 42 5.43 -0.17 7.38
CA GLN A 42 6.66 0.42 7.90
C GLN A 42 7.59 -0.64 8.54
N ALA A 43 7.04 -1.55 9.36
CA ALA A 43 7.79 -2.62 9.98
C ALA A 43 8.38 -3.61 8.95
N LEU A 44 7.66 -3.84 7.86
CA LEU A 44 8.11 -4.62 6.70
C LEU A 44 9.04 -3.82 5.76
N LYS A 45 9.21 -2.51 6.00
CA LYS A 45 9.99 -1.58 5.16
C LYS A 45 9.52 -1.57 3.70
N CYS A 46 8.22 -1.67 3.45
CA CYS A 46 7.64 -1.65 2.10
C CYS A 46 6.63 -0.51 1.90
N ASP A 47 6.41 0.34 2.90
CA ASP A 47 5.56 1.52 2.83
C ASP A 47 5.96 2.46 1.68
N HIS A 48 7.26 2.63 1.45
CA HIS A 48 7.81 3.48 0.40
C HIS A 48 7.63 2.92 -1.03
N TRP A 49 7.13 1.70 -1.21
CA TRP A 49 6.87 1.13 -2.54
C TRP A 49 5.65 1.77 -3.20
N PHE A 50 4.71 2.26 -2.40
CA PHE A 50 3.41 2.77 -2.84
C PHE A 50 3.34 4.29 -2.75
N ASP A 51 2.56 4.92 -3.63
CA ASP A 51 2.31 6.37 -3.61
C ASP A 51 1.18 6.72 -2.64
N ALA A 52 0.23 5.80 -2.41
CA ALA A 52 -0.80 5.96 -1.41
C ALA A 52 -1.25 4.64 -0.79
N VAL A 53 -1.92 4.76 0.36
CA VAL A 53 -2.59 3.66 1.05
C VAL A 53 -3.97 4.14 1.47
N ALA A 54 -5.01 3.45 1.01
CA ALA A 54 -6.41 3.62 1.42
C ALA A 54 -6.83 2.42 2.28
N VAL A 55 -7.16 2.70 3.54
CA VAL A 55 -7.54 1.71 4.55
C VAL A 55 -9.02 1.88 4.89
N SER A 56 -9.81 0.81 4.86
CA SER A 56 -11.26 0.91 5.10
C SER A 56 -11.61 1.55 6.45
N ALA A 57 -10.83 1.26 7.50
CA ALA A 57 -11.00 1.88 8.81
C ALA A 57 -10.73 3.40 8.83
N GLU A 58 -9.94 3.92 7.89
CA GLU A 58 -9.60 5.35 7.79
C GLU A 58 -10.58 6.11 6.90
N VAL A 59 -11.11 5.45 5.86
CA VAL A 59 -12.01 6.09 4.88
C VAL A 59 -13.49 5.73 5.09
N ALA A 60 -13.81 4.98 6.14
CA ALA A 60 -15.15 4.55 6.52
C ALA A 60 -15.93 3.82 5.39
N ALA A 61 -15.22 3.14 4.49
CA ALA A 61 -15.78 2.35 3.41
C ALA A 61 -14.87 1.18 3.09
N GLU A 62 -15.44 0.00 2.90
CA GLU A 62 -14.71 -1.21 2.56
C GLU A 62 -15.03 -1.68 1.14
N LYS A 63 -14.10 -2.36 0.48
CA LYS A 63 -14.39 -3.05 -0.78
C LYS A 63 -15.51 -4.06 -0.54
N PRO A 64 -16.49 -4.19 -1.44
CA PRO A 64 -16.48 -3.65 -2.81
C PRO A 64 -17.09 -2.23 -2.96
N ASN A 65 -17.36 -1.49 -1.88
CA ASN A 65 -17.91 -0.13 -1.97
C ASN A 65 -17.00 0.77 -2.83
N PRO A 66 -17.51 1.47 -3.85
CA PRO A 66 -16.71 2.31 -4.74
C PRO A 66 -15.93 3.43 -4.01
N ILE A 67 -16.42 3.90 -2.85
CA ILE A 67 -15.82 5.01 -2.10
C ILE A 67 -14.34 4.75 -1.77
N ILE A 68 -13.97 3.52 -1.39
CA ILE A 68 -12.57 3.21 -1.04
C ILE A 68 -11.63 3.34 -2.24
N PHE A 69 -12.12 3.00 -3.45
CA PHE A 69 -11.35 3.13 -4.68
C PHE A 69 -11.23 4.60 -5.10
N LEU A 70 -12.32 5.36 -5.01
CA LEU A 70 -12.30 6.81 -5.28
C LEU A 70 -11.35 7.56 -4.35
N LYS A 71 -11.33 7.19 -3.07
CA LYS A 71 -10.38 7.75 -2.10
C LYS A 71 -8.93 7.40 -2.42
N ALA A 72 -8.67 6.19 -2.89
CA ALA A 72 -7.34 5.83 -3.37
C ALA A 72 -6.89 6.67 -4.57
N CYS A 73 -7.78 6.92 -5.53
CA CYS A 73 -7.51 7.82 -6.67
C CYS A 73 -7.23 9.26 -6.22
N GLU A 74 -8.04 9.79 -5.30
CA GLU A 74 -7.83 11.12 -4.69
C GLU A 74 -6.44 11.22 -4.04
N PHE A 75 -6.03 10.21 -3.27
CA PHE A 75 -4.73 10.21 -2.59
C PHE A 75 -3.53 10.19 -3.55
N ILE A 76 -3.65 9.53 -4.71
CA ILE A 76 -2.58 9.53 -5.72
C ILE A 76 -2.72 10.65 -6.77
N GLY A 77 -3.78 11.44 -6.71
CA GLY A 77 -4.06 12.55 -7.63
C GLY A 77 -4.32 12.10 -9.06
N VAL A 78 -5.27 11.18 -9.26
CA VAL A 78 -5.79 10.76 -10.57
C VAL A 78 -7.31 10.81 -10.63
#